data_AF-J0NA16-F1
#
_entry.id   AF-J0NA16-F1
#
_cell.length_a   1.000
_cell.length_b   1.000
_cell.length_c   1.000
_cell.angle_alpha   90.00
_cell.angle_beta   90.00
_cell.angle_gamma   90.00
#
_symmetry.space_group_name_H-M   'P 1'
#
loop_
_entity.id
_entity.type
_entity.pdbx_description
1 polymer ?
#
loop_
_entity_poly.entity_id
_entity_poly.type
_entity_poly.pdbx_seq_one_letter_code
_entity_poly.pdbx_strand_id
1 'polypeptide(L)' 'MKTAEKILDALCVITTIIFFVAVTLMVLAQGFAVITLNGALSTSLYKAIAVPASMVSAVSSIIAILLAYMRGQMKAD' A
#
# COMPACT_ATOMS: atom_id res chain seq x y z
N MET A 1 -6.28 25.55 -3.44
CA MET A 1 -5.39 24.39 -3.53
C MET A 1 -4.98 24.25 -4.98
N LYS A 2 -3.68 24.28 -5.29
CA LYS A 2 -3.21 24.19 -6.67
C LYS A 2 -3.66 22.82 -7.24
N THR A 3 -4.10 22.76 -8.49
CA THR A 3 -4.64 21.53 -9.12
C THR A 3 -3.73 20.30 -8.92
N ALA A 4 -2.41 20.52 -8.88
CA ALA A 4 -1.40 19.50 -8.59
C ALA A 4 -1.56 18.84 -7.21
N GLU A 5 -1.90 19.57 -6.14
CA GLU A 5 -2.12 18.99 -4.81
C GLU A 5 -3.35 18.10 -4.77
N LYS A 6 -4.45 18.50 -5.45
CA LYS A 6 -5.67 17.68 -5.51
C LYS A 6 -5.44 16.37 -6.26
N ILE A 7 -4.67 16.41 -7.36
CA ILE A 7 -4.34 15.22 -8.14
C ILE A 7 -3.46 14.26 -7.33
N LEU A 8 -2.44 14.80 -6.65
CA LEU A 8 -1.51 14.00 -5.87
C LEU A 8 -2.18 13.39 -4.63
N ASP A 9 -3.09 14.13 -3.98
CA ASP A 9 -3.92 13.63 -2.88
C ASP A 9 -4.86 12.50 -3.34
N ALA A 10 -5.55 12.68 -4.47
CA ALA A 10 -6.39 11.65 -5.06
C ALA A 10 -5.58 10.38 -5.42
N LEU A 11 -4.38 10.55 -6.00
CA LEU A 11 -3.46 9.44 -6.26
C LEU A 11 -3.06 8.72 -4.98
N CYS A 12 -2.72 9.46 -3.91
CA CYS A 12 -2.34 8.87 -2.63
C CYS A 12 -3.49 8.02 -2.07
N VAL A 13 -4.71 8.57 -2.03
CA VAL A 13 -5.91 7.87 -1.55
C VAL A 13 -6.19 6.61 -2.36
N ILE A 14 -6.17 6.70 -3.70
CA ILE A 14 -6.41 5.54 -4.59
C ILE A 14 -5.35 4.45 -4.33
N THR A 15 -4.08 4.83 -4.22
CA THR A 15 -2.99 3.89 -3.98
C THR A 15 -3.13 3.21 -2.62
N THR A 16 -3.51 3.95 -1.58
CA THR A 16 -3.77 3.40 -0.24
C THR A 16 -4.94 2.42 -0.25
N ILE A 17 -6.03 2.72 -0.96
CA ILE A 17 -7.18 1.82 -1.08
C ILE A 17 -6.76 0.51 -1.75
N ILE A 18 -6.05 0.58 -2.88
CA ILE A 18 -5.56 -0.60 -3.61
C ILE A 18 -4.64 -1.43 -2.71
N PHE A 19 -3.74 -0.78 -1.96
CA PHE A 19 -2.85 -1.45 -1.02
C PHE A 19 -3.63 -2.20 0.07
N PHE A 20 -4.62 -1.56 0.70
CA PHE A 20 -5.44 -2.21 1.71
C PHE A 20 -6.20 -3.42 1.15
N VAL A 21 -6.83 -3.30 -0.01
CA VAL A 21 -7.56 -4.41 -0.66
C VAL A 21 -6.61 -5.58 -0.97
N ALA A 22 -5.43 -5.30 -1.49
CA ALA A 22 -4.43 -6.33 -1.78
C ALA A 22 -3.97 -7.06 -0.51
N VAL A 23 -3.73 -6.33 0.59
CA VAL A 23 -3.37 -6.91 1.88
C VAL A 23 -4.51 -7.76 2.44
N THR A 24 -5.76 -7.31 2.37
CA THR A 24 -6.92 -8.11 2.83
C THR A 24 -7.04 -9.42 2.07
N LEU A 25 -6.93 -9.41 0.73
CA LEU A 25 -6.94 -10.63 -0.08
C LEU A 25 -5.79 -11.58 0.28
N MET A 26 -4.61 -11.01 0.58
CA MET A 26 -3.45 -11.80 1.01
C MET A 26 -3.69 -12.51 2.34
N VAL A 27 -4.30 -11.83 3.32
CA VAL A 27 -4.63 -12.42 4.62
C VAL A 27 -5.66 -13.53 4.47
N LEU A 28 -6.69 -13.33 3.65
CA LEU A 28 -7.70 -14.35 3.37
C LEU A 28 -7.09 -15.59 2.71
N ALA A 29 -6.23 -15.38 1.71
CA ALA A 29 -5.61 -16.49 1.00
C ALA A 29 -4.54 -17.22 1.83
N GLN A 30 -3.82 -16.52 2.71
CA GLN A 30 -2.97 -17.16 3.73
C GLN A 30 -3.81 -17.96 4.73
N GLY A 31 -4.93 -17.42 5.21
CA GLY A 31 -5.86 -18.13 6.09
C GLY A 31 -6.39 -19.41 5.46
N PHE A 32 -6.75 -19.36 4.17
CA PHE A 32 -7.15 -20.54 3.41
C PHE A 32 -6.01 -21.56 3.25
N ALA A 33 -4.78 -21.10 3.00
CA ALA A 33 -3.61 -21.97 2.90
C ALA A 33 -3.29 -22.69 4.23
N VAL A 34 -3.52 -22.03 5.37
CA VAL A 34 -3.38 -22.63 6.71
C VAL A 34 -4.45 -23.69 6.95
N ILE A 35 -5.72 -23.40 6.64
CA ILE A 35 -6.83 -24.36 6.80
C ILE A 35 -6.62 -25.60 5.93
N THR A 36 -6.12 -25.42 4.70
CA THR A 36 -5.87 -26.51 3.76
C THR A 36 -4.53 -27.23 3.96
N LEU A 37 -3.75 -26.87 4.99
CA LEU A 37 -2.41 -27.41 5.27
C LEU A 37 -1.45 -27.34 4.05
N ASN A 38 -1.69 -26.39 3.14
CA ASN A 38 -0.92 -26.26 1.92
C ASN A 38 0.18 -25.20 2.07
N GLY A 39 1.29 -25.61 2.70
CA GLY A 39 2.45 -24.73 2.94
C GLY A 39 3.11 -24.18 1.67
N ALA A 40 3.05 -24.94 0.57
CA ALA A 40 3.59 -24.50 -0.73
C ALA A 40 2.75 -23.37 -1.36
N LEU A 41 1.42 -23.44 -1.20
CA LEU A 41 0.50 -22.38 -1.61
C LEU A 41 0.72 -21.11 -0.77
N SER A 42 0.84 -21.25 0.55
CA SER A 42 1.09 -20.13 1.47
C SER A 42 2.38 -19.36 1.12
N THR A 43 3.48 -20.07 0.89
CA THR A 43 4.78 -19.48 0.56
C THR A 43 4.80 -18.84 -0.84
N SER A 44 4.13 -19.44 -1.81
CA SER A 44 4.02 -18.89 -3.17
C SER A 44 3.17 -17.62 -3.21
N LEU A 45 2.03 -17.60 -2.52
CA LEU A 45 1.21 -16.39 -2.38
C LEU A 45 1.94 -15.28 -1.63
N TYR A 46 2.67 -15.64 -0.58
CA TYR A 46 3.49 -14.68 0.15
C TYR A 46 4.51 -14.01 -0.77
N LYS A 47 5.27 -14.78 -1.55
CA LYS A 47 6.25 -14.22 -2.49
C LYS A 47 5.62 -13.37 -3.59
N ALA A 48 4.47 -13.80 -4.12
CA ALA A 48 3.79 -13.10 -5.20
C ALA A 48 3.22 -11.74 -4.77
N ILE A 49 2.78 -11.61 -3.51
CA ILE A 49 2.07 -10.41 -3.04
C ILE A 49 2.94 -9.53 -2.14
N ALA A 50 3.78 -10.10 -1.27
CA ALA A 50 4.56 -9.32 -0.30
C ALA A 50 5.54 -8.36 -0.99
N VAL A 51 6.20 -8.79 -2.06
CA VAL A 51 7.17 -7.96 -2.80
C VAL A 51 6.50 -6.75 -3.44
N PRO A 52 5.48 -6.91 -4.31
CA PRO A 52 4.82 -5.75 -4.93
C PRO A 52 4.09 -4.87 -3.92
N ALA A 53 3.45 -5.46 -2.89
CA ALA A 53 2.76 -4.67 -1.86
C ALA A 53 3.74 -3.78 -1.07
N SER A 54 4.91 -4.31 -0.70
CA SER A 54 5.94 -3.55 0.02
C SER A 54 6.48 -2.39 -0.82
N MET A 55 6.68 -2.61 -2.12
CA MET A 55 7.12 -1.55 -3.05
C MET A 55 6.07 -0.45 -3.21
N VAL A 56 4.79 -0.82 -3.38
CA VAL A 56 3.69 0.14 -3.50
C VAL A 56 3.52 0.97 -2.21
N SER A 57 3.65 0.33 -1.05
CA SER A 57 3.60 1.02 0.24
C SER A 57 4.73 2.04 0.40
N ALA A 58 5.96 1.67 0.04
CA ALA A 58 7.11 2.56 0.10
C ALA A 58 6.93 3.78 -0.83
N VAL A 59 6.47 3.57 -2.07
CA VAL A 59 6.21 4.66 -3.02
C VAL A 59 5.08 5.57 -2.53
N SER A 60 4.00 5.00 -1.99
CA SER A 60 2.89 5.79 -1.43
C SER A 60 3.34 6.65 -0.25
N SER A 61 4.23 6.13 0.60
CA SER A 61 4.80 6.86 1.73
C SER A 61 5.65 8.05 1.28
N ILE A 62 6.46 7.88 0.23
CA ILE A 62 7.25 8.97 -0.35
C ILE A 62 6.35 10.07 -0.93
N ILE A 63 5.29 9.68 -1.64
CA ILE A 63 4.30 10.62 -2.19
C ILE A 63 3.57 11.38 -1.07
N ALA A 64 3.18 10.68 0.00
CA ALA A 64 2.54 11.29 1.16
C ALA A 64 3.46 12.30 1.87
N ILE A 65 4.75 11.98 2.01
CA ILE A 65 5.76 12.89 2.57
C ILE A 65 5.92 14.14 1.70
N LEU A 66 6.01 13.97 0.37
CA LEU A 66 6.09 15.10 -0.57
C LEU A 66 4.85 16.00 -0.51
N LEU A 67 3.66 15.40 -0.43
CA LEU A 67 2.40 16.11 -0.21
C LEU A 67 2.40 16.92 1.09
N ALA A 68 2.85 16.32 2.20
CA ALA A 68 2.92 16.96 3.50
C ALA A 68 3.90 18.15 3.50
N TYR A 69 5.03 18.02 2.80
CA TYR A 69 5.99 19.10 2.61
C TYR A 69 5.41 20.25 1.78
N MET A 70 4.72 19.94 0.66
CA MET A 70 4.07 20.94 -0.19
C MET A 70 2.91 21.67 0.50
N ARG A 71 2.16 20.98 1.37
CA ARG A 71 1.08 21.56 2.18
C ARG A 71 1.61 22.43 3.33
N GLY A 72 2.93 22.50 3.53
CA GLY A 72 3.55 23.26 4.61
C GLY A 72 3.29 22.69 6.00
N GLN A 73 2.78 21.45 6.11
CA GLN A 73 2.54 20.78 7.40
C GLN A 73 3.83 20.27 8.06
N MET A 74 4.93 20.26 7.33
CA MET A 74 6.29 20.04 7.84
C MET A 74 7.09 21.35 7.96
N LYS A 75 6.42 22.49 8.15
CA LYS A 75 7.13 23.65 8.71
C LYS A 75 7.55 23.27 10.12
N ALA A 76 8.84 23.00 10.27
CA ALA A 76 9.50 23.02 11.57
C ALA A 76 9.24 24.42 12.17
N ASP A 77 8.48 24.46 13.26
CA ASP A 77 8.74 25.45 14.31
C ASP A 77 10.11 25.15 14.93
#